data_AF-A0A1C5VW19-F1
#
_entry.id   AF-A0A1C5VW19-F1
#
_cell.length_a   1.000
_cell.length_b   1.000
_cell.length_c   1.000
_cell.angle_alpha   90.00
_cell.angle_beta   90.00
_cell.angle_gamma   90.00
#
_symmetry.space_group_name_H-M   'P 1'
#
loop_
_entity.id
_entity.type
_entity.pdbx_description
1 polymer ?
#
loop_
_entity_poly.entity_id
_entity_poly.type
_entity_poly.pdbx_seq_one_letter_code
_entity_poly.pdbx_strand_id
1 'polypeptide(L)'
;MYVMVMIRCACMICVPLFLMLSGYLMNKVTLNRLYYIKRIKIIVIYILASIMCEIYNVIYLHQNRTLLDCIKGILAFKSAKYSWYVEMYIGLALLIPFLGMLWNALPDKKWKTVLVCSMILVTSLPSVVNVYKFRCPGWWQQPSINTEYVKLIPDKWSTIYPIMYFFIGCYLREYKLQIKKKSSVLLIILVDIVFGTYTYWRSYNTKLVESPWNGYYSLFTVILAILVFDLLLKFDYSKMSDRIKGIFKFVSGLCLGIYLVSSIFDNMFYTILNNKISYVPHRLEYIFIMVPLVFICSMGLSFIINCIYNGLYKGCLKIKELK
;
A
#
# COMPACT_ATOMS: atom_id res chain seq x y z
N MET A 1 -4.94 22.97 -4.79
CA MET A 1 -3.72 22.15 -5.02
C MET A 1 -3.08 21.67 -3.73
N TYR A 2 -2.67 22.56 -2.80
CA TYR A 2 -2.03 22.17 -1.54
C TYR A 2 -2.79 21.09 -0.74
N VAL A 3 -4.09 21.29 -0.50
CA VAL A 3 -4.94 20.31 0.21
C VAL A 3 -4.97 18.95 -0.49
N MET A 4 -4.98 18.90 -1.83
CA MET A 4 -4.95 17.65 -2.58
C MET A 4 -3.63 16.88 -2.37
N VAL A 5 -2.51 17.61 -2.25
CA VAL A 5 -1.20 17.02 -1.94
C VAL A 5 -1.17 16.47 -0.52
N MET A 6 -1.72 17.19 0.46
CA MET A 6 -1.86 16.69 1.83
C MET A 6 -2.69 15.41 1.87
N ILE A 7 -3.87 15.39 1.24
CA ILE A 7 -4.72 14.18 1.17
C ILE A 7 -3.96 13.01 0.55
N ARG A 8 -3.22 13.24 -0.54
CA ARG A 8 -2.38 12.19 -1.13
C ARG A 8 -1.35 11.68 -0.12
N CYS A 9 -0.64 12.57 0.58
CA CYS A 9 0.37 12.21 1.58
C CYS A 9 -0.23 11.36 2.70
N ALA A 10 -1.39 11.75 3.23
CA ALA A 10 -2.14 10.97 4.21
C ALA A 10 -2.52 9.58 3.68
N CYS A 11 -2.92 9.46 2.41
CA CYS A 11 -3.30 8.19 1.79
C CYS A 11 -2.09 7.29 1.41
N MET A 12 -0.87 7.82 1.32
CA MET A 12 0.32 7.02 0.98
C MET A 12 0.64 5.93 2.02
N ILE A 13 0.13 6.06 3.25
CA ILE A 13 0.38 5.10 4.32
C ILE A 13 -0.42 3.79 4.18
N CYS A 14 -1.41 3.71 3.29
CA CYS A 14 -2.28 2.52 3.19
C CYS A 14 -1.50 1.22 2.94
N VAL A 15 -0.49 1.25 2.07
CA VAL A 15 0.40 0.10 1.81
C VAL A 15 1.29 -0.20 3.04
N PRO A 16 2.02 0.77 3.61
CA PRO A 16 2.70 0.62 4.89
C PRO A 16 1.86 0.00 6.02
N LEU A 17 0.62 0.44 6.21
CA LEU A 17 -0.29 -0.08 7.24
C LEU A 17 -0.53 -1.58 7.06
N PHE A 18 -0.72 -2.04 5.82
CA PHE A 18 -0.89 -3.45 5.53
C PHE A 18 0.38 -4.27 5.79
N LEU A 19 1.55 -3.74 5.43
CA LEU A 19 2.84 -4.40 5.64
C LEU A 19 3.15 -4.53 7.14
N MET A 20 2.89 -3.48 7.92
CA MET A 20 2.96 -3.54 9.39
C MET A 20 1.93 -4.51 9.97
N LEU A 21 0.71 -4.57 9.42
CA LEU A 21 -0.29 -5.53 9.86
C LEU A 21 0.17 -6.98 9.65
N SER A 22 0.90 -7.26 8.56
CA SER A 22 1.50 -8.57 8.33
C SER A 22 2.52 -8.91 9.41
N GLY A 23 3.43 -7.98 9.74
CA GLY A 23 4.37 -8.13 10.85
C GLY A 23 3.68 -8.34 12.19
N TYR A 24 2.67 -7.53 12.46
CA TYR A 24 1.89 -7.60 13.69
C TYR A 24 1.21 -8.96 13.83
N LEU A 25 0.48 -9.44 12.81
CA LEU A 25 -0.28 -10.69 12.92
C LEU A 25 0.60 -11.95 12.79
N MET A 26 1.66 -11.90 12.00
CA MET A 26 2.35 -13.09 11.49
C MET A 26 3.74 -13.32 12.09
N ASN A 27 4.19 -12.52 13.05
CA ASN A 27 5.53 -12.67 13.65
C ASN A 27 5.79 -14.03 14.34
N LYS A 28 4.76 -14.79 14.70
CA LYS A 28 4.86 -16.12 15.33
C LYS A 28 4.62 -17.29 14.38
N VAL A 29 4.49 -17.03 13.08
CA VAL A 29 4.31 -18.09 12.09
C VAL A 29 5.57 -18.95 12.02
N THR A 30 5.40 -20.27 12.12
CA THR A 30 6.46 -21.25 11.94
C THR A 30 6.55 -21.73 10.49
N LEU A 31 7.72 -22.28 10.11
CA LEU A 31 7.92 -22.93 8.81
C LEU A 31 6.99 -24.14 8.68
N ASN A 32 5.97 -24.01 7.83
CA ASN A 32 4.97 -25.06 7.61
C ASN A 32 4.48 -25.01 6.16
N ARG A 33 4.36 -26.17 5.49
CA ARG A 33 3.79 -26.23 4.13
C ARG A 33 2.37 -25.66 4.05
N LEU A 34 1.56 -25.87 5.09
CA LEU A 34 0.20 -25.32 5.19
C LEU A 34 0.19 -23.79 5.21
N TYR A 35 1.27 -23.16 5.68
CA TYR A 35 1.42 -21.72 5.58
C TYR A 35 1.35 -21.29 4.12
N TYR A 36 2.19 -21.85 3.25
CA TYR A 36 2.27 -21.45 1.84
C TYR A 36 0.98 -21.77 1.08
N ILE A 37 0.38 -22.94 1.32
CA ILE A 37 -0.87 -23.36 0.68
C ILE A 37 -2.01 -22.36 0.94
N LYS A 38 -2.13 -21.86 2.18
CA LYS A 38 -3.17 -20.87 2.52
C LYS A 38 -3.05 -19.54 1.75
N ARG A 39 -1.86 -19.21 1.22
CA ARG A 39 -1.62 -17.97 0.45
C ARG A 39 -1.85 -18.16 -1.05
N ILE A 40 -2.09 -19.37 -1.53
CA ILE A 40 -2.49 -19.63 -2.93
C ILE A 40 -3.75 -18.83 -3.29
N LYS A 41 -4.67 -18.62 -2.34
CA LYS A 41 -5.85 -17.77 -2.54
C LYS A 41 -5.48 -16.39 -3.12
N ILE A 42 -4.39 -15.78 -2.65
CA ILE A 42 -3.94 -14.46 -3.10
C ILE A 42 -3.59 -14.49 -4.59
N ILE A 43 -2.88 -15.54 -5.01
CA ILE A 43 -2.50 -15.75 -6.42
C ILE A 43 -3.72 -15.97 -7.30
N VAL A 44 -4.68 -16.79 -6.85
CA VAL A 44 -5.90 -17.06 -7.64
C VAL A 44 -6.76 -15.80 -7.78
N ILE A 45 -6.97 -15.05 -6.70
CA ILE A 45 -7.70 -13.78 -6.74
C ILE A 45 -6.98 -12.78 -7.66
N TYR A 46 -5.65 -12.73 -7.60
CA TYR A 46 -4.84 -11.91 -8.50
C TYR A 46 -5.04 -12.26 -9.98
N ILE A 47 -4.97 -13.56 -10.32
CA ILE A 47 -5.17 -14.02 -11.71
C ILE A 47 -6.57 -13.65 -12.19
N LEU A 48 -7.61 -13.94 -11.40
CA LEU A 48 -9.00 -13.62 -11.76
C LEU A 48 -9.20 -12.11 -11.94
N ALA A 49 -8.66 -11.28 -11.04
CA ALA A 49 -8.73 -9.82 -11.16
C ALA A 49 -7.98 -9.32 -12.39
N SER A 50 -6.83 -9.91 -12.72
CA SER A 50 -6.04 -9.53 -13.90
C SER A 50 -6.76 -9.90 -15.19
N ILE A 51 -7.44 -11.05 -15.24
CA ILE A 51 -8.31 -11.42 -16.36
C ILE A 51 -9.41 -10.37 -16.54
N MET A 52 -10.08 -9.95 -15.47
CA MET A 52 -11.11 -8.90 -15.55
C MET A 52 -10.53 -7.56 -16.07
N CYS A 53 -9.31 -7.20 -15.66
CA CYS A 53 -8.63 -6.00 -16.16
C CYS A 53 -8.25 -6.12 -17.65
N GLU A 54 -7.78 -7.29 -18.10
CA GLU A 54 -7.49 -7.51 -19.52
C GLU A 54 -8.75 -7.50 -20.39
N ILE A 55 -9.84 -8.10 -19.91
CA ILE A 55 -11.15 -8.01 -20.57
C ILE A 55 -11.55 -6.54 -20.76
N TYR A 56 -11.40 -5.73 -19.72
CA TYR A 56 -11.66 -4.29 -19.80
C TYR A 56 -10.74 -3.58 -20.82
N ASN A 57 -9.43 -3.86 -20.80
CA ASN A 57 -8.47 -3.24 -21.72
C ASN A 57 -8.76 -3.59 -23.19
N VAL A 58 -9.09 -4.85 -23.48
CA VAL A 58 -9.33 -5.32 -24.85
C VAL A 58 -10.72 -4.90 -25.34
N ILE A 59 -11.77 -5.15 -24.55
CA ILE A 59 -13.15 -4.96 -25.00
C ILE A 59 -13.59 -3.50 -24.88
N TYR A 60 -13.31 -2.84 -23.76
CA TYR A 60 -13.81 -1.49 -23.50
C TYR A 60 -12.85 -0.40 -23.98
N LEU A 61 -11.54 -0.56 -23.72
CA LEU A 61 -10.54 0.42 -24.20
C LEU A 61 -10.07 0.16 -25.64
N HIS A 62 -10.59 -0.90 -26.29
CA HIS A 62 -10.23 -1.29 -27.65
C HIS A 62 -8.72 -1.39 -27.90
N GLN A 63 -7.96 -1.83 -26.88
CA GLN A 63 -6.52 -2.02 -27.02
C GLN A 63 -6.24 -3.28 -27.85
N ASN A 64 -5.44 -3.13 -28.90
CA ASN A 64 -4.98 -4.24 -29.72
C ASN A 64 -3.97 -5.10 -28.93
N ARG A 65 -4.47 -6.09 -28.20
CA ARG A 65 -3.66 -7.06 -27.45
C ARG A 65 -4.01 -8.47 -27.90
N THR A 66 -2.98 -9.27 -28.18
CA THR A 66 -3.17 -10.70 -28.43
C THR A 66 -3.35 -11.46 -27.11
N LEU A 67 -3.85 -12.70 -27.17
CA LEU A 67 -3.92 -13.57 -26.00
C LEU A 67 -2.54 -13.77 -25.34
N LEU A 68 -1.48 -13.86 -26.15
CA LEU A 68 -0.11 -14.00 -25.66
C LEU A 68 0.34 -12.74 -24.88
N ASP A 69 -0.04 -11.55 -25.33
CA ASP A 69 0.26 -10.30 -24.64
C ASP A 69 -0.45 -10.22 -23.30
N CYS A 70 -1.71 -10.67 -23.23
CA CYS A 70 -2.45 -10.77 -21.98
C CYS A 70 -1.76 -11.71 -20.98
N ILE A 71 -1.34 -12.91 -21.43
CA ILE A 71 -0.63 -13.87 -20.58
C ILE A 71 0.69 -13.29 -20.07
N LYS A 72 1.48 -12.67 -20.97
CA LYS A 72 2.74 -11.98 -20.59
C LYS A 72 2.47 -10.85 -19.59
N GLY A 73 1.38 -10.10 -19.78
CA GLY A 73 0.95 -9.04 -18.87
C GLY A 73 0.66 -9.55 -17.46
N ILE A 74 -0.02 -10.69 -17.34
CA ILE A 74 -0.33 -11.32 -16.05
C ILE A 74 0.98 -11.82 -15.41
N LEU A 75 1.82 -12.54 -16.14
CA LEU A 75 3.07 -13.05 -15.57
C LEU A 75 4.04 -11.92 -15.16
N ALA A 76 3.99 -10.78 -15.84
CA ALA A 76 4.83 -9.61 -15.55
C ALA A 76 4.18 -8.60 -14.57
N PHE A 77 3.03 -8.92 -13.96
CA PHE A 77 2.31 -8.01 -13.05
C PHE A 77 1.97 -6.64 -13.67
N LYS A 78 1.62 -6.61 -14.96
CA LYS A 78 1.28 -5.38 -15.72
C LYS A 78 -0.19 -5.30 -16.15
N SER A 79 -0.92 -6.41 -16.06
CA SER A 79 -2.32 -6.49 -16.51
C SER A 79 -3.29 -5.63 -15.70
N ALA A 80 -3.18 -5.62 -14.38
CA ALA A 80 -3.87 -4.65 -13.54
C ALA A 80 -2.89 -3.57 -13.08
N LYS A 81 -3.33 -2.31 -13.08
CA LYS A 81 -2.48 -1.17 -12.69
C LYS A 81 -1.84 -1.35 -11.31
N TYR A 82 -2.56 -2.00 -10.40
CA TYR A 82 -2.16 -2.21 -9.02
C TYR A 82 -1.54 -3.60 -8.74
N SER A 83 -1.20 -4.36 -9.79
CA SER A 83 -0.59 -5.69 -9.68
C SER A 83 0.80 -5.71 -9.05
N TRP A 84 1.56 -4.61 -9.14
CA TRP A 84 2.89 -4.45 -8.50
C TRP A 84 2.84 -4.75 -6.99
N TYR A 85 1.70 -4.52 -6.35
CA TYR A 85 1.50 -4.83 -4.94
C TYR A 85 1.58 -6.34 -4.67
N VAL A 86 0.97 -7.15 -5.56
CA VAL A 86 0.99 -8.61 -5.44
C VAL A 86 2.39 -9.12 -5.71
N GLU A 87 3.08 -8.57 -6.70
CA GLU A 87 4.50 -8.87 -6.99
C GLU A 87 5.37 -8.70 -5.74
N MET A 88 5.32 -7.53 -5.11
CA MET A 88 6.02 -7.23 -3.86
C MET A 88 5.57 -8.17 -2.73
N TYR A 89 4.26 -8.35 -2.56
CA TYR A 89 3.73 -9.10 -1.41
C TYR A 89 4.03 -10.61 -1.50
N ILE A 90 4.11 -11.20 -2.69
CA ILE A 90 4.55 -12.59 -2.85
C ILE A 90 5.96 -12.77 -2.27
N GLY A 91 6.88 -11.86 -2.61
CA GLY A 91 8.24 -11.87 -2.07
C GLY A 91 8.24 -11.81 -0.55
N LEU A 92 7.50 -10.86 0.03
CA LEU A 92 7.39 -10.75 1.48
C LEU A 92 6.76 -12.02 2.09
N ALA A 93 5.65 -12.50 1.55
CA ALA A 93 4.90 -13.64 2.06
C ALA A 93 5.75 -14.91 2.15
N LEU A 94 6.66 -15.12 1.19
CA LEU A 94 7.61 -16.23 1.22
C LEU A 94 8.64 -16.10 2.35
N LEU A 95 9.06 -14.87 2.66
CA LEU A 95 10.06 -14.56 3.66
C LEU A 95 9.51 -14.49 5.09
N ILE A 96 8.21 -14.24 5.29
CA ILE A 96 7.62 -14.03 6.64
C ILE A 96 8.03 -15.10 7.67
N PRO A 97 7.99 -16.43 7.40
CA PRO A 97 8.40 -17.41 8.40
C PRO A 97 9.85 -17.22 8.86
N PHE A 98 10.77 -16.88 7.94
CA PHE A 98 12.17 -16.62 8.25
C PHE A 98 12.36 -15.31 9.02
N LEU A 99 11.66 -14.25 8.60
CA LEU A 99 11.68 -12.97 9.31
C LEU A 99 11.12 -13.11 10.73
N GLY A 100 10.08 -13.92 10.91
CA GLY A 100 9.53 -14.28 12.22
C GLY A 100 10.55 -15.02 13.09
N MET A 101 11.26 -16.01 12.55
CA MET A 101 12.35 -16.68 13.28
C MET A 101 13.44 -15.70 13.71
N LEU A 102 13.91 -14.83 12.80
CA LEU A 102 14.91 -13.81 13.11
C LEU A 102 14.43 -12.90 14.24
N TRP A 103 13.19 -12.40 14.15
CA TRP A 103 12.59 -11.54 15.15
C TRP A 103 12.52 -12.19 16.54
N ASN A 104 12.06 -13.45 16.60
CA ASN A 104 11.88 -14.16 17.86
C ASN A 104 13.21 -14.67 18.46
N ALA A 105 14.27 -14.77 17.67
CA ALA A 105 15.60 -15.13 18.15
C ALA A 105 16.32 -13.97 18.88
N LEU A 106 15.86 -12.73 18.70
CA LEU A 106 16.47 -11.57 19.37
C LEU A 106 16.14 -11.60 20.88
N PRO A 107 17.16 -11.48 21.76
CA PRO A 107 17.02 -11.82 23.18
C PRO A 107 16.22 -10.79 23.98
N ASP A 108 16.30 -9.51 23.60
CA ASP A 108 15.70 -8.43 24.36
C ASP A 108 15.12 -7.31 23.48
N LYS A 109 14.43 -6.37 24.15
CA LYS A 109 13.87 -5.17 23.51
C LYS A 109 14.94 -4.30 22.85
N LYS A 110 16.16 -4.24 23.42
CA LYS A 110 17.25 -3.40 22.92
C LYS A 110 17.63 -3.84 21.52
N TRP A 111 17.90 -5.12 21.30
CA TRP A 111 18.27 -5.64 19.98
C TRP A 111 17.13 -5.57 18.97
N LYS A 112 15.88 -5.78 19.40
CA LYS A 112 14.69 -5.55 18.55
C LYS A 112 14.56 -4.09 18.12
N THR A 113 14.86 -3.15 19.01
CA THR A 113 14.89 -1.71 18.71
C THR A 113 16.01 -1.39 17.72
N VAL A 114 17.22 -1.91 17.97
CA VAL A 114 18.38 -1.73 17.07
C VAL A 114 18.06 -2.25 15.67
N LEU A 115 17.44 -3.42 15.54
CA LEU A 115 17.01 -3.95 14.24
C LEU A 115 16.06 -2.97 13.51
N VAL A 116 15.00 -2.53 14.17
CA VAL A 116 14.02 -1.61 13.56
C VAL A 116 14.67 -0.28 13.18
N CYS A 117 15.49 0.30 14.06
CA CYS A 117 16.21 1.54 13.77
C CYS A 117 17.16 1.36 12.58
N SER A 118 17.95 0.28 12.55
CA SER A 118 18.83 -0.03 11.43
C SER A 118 18.06 -0.16 10.12
N MET A 119 16.92 -0.84 10.13
CA MET A 119 16.06 -0.97 8.95
C MET A 119 15.56 0.41 8.47
N ILE A 120 15.04 1.26 9.35
CA ILE A 120 14.61 2.62 8.99
C ILE A 120 15.76 3.44 8.44
N LEU A 121 16.95 3.36 9.04
CA LEU A 121 18.14 4.08 8.59
C LEU A 121 18.55 3.66 7.17
N VAL A 122 18.62 2.36 6.88
CA VAL A 122 19.09 1.90 5.56
C VAL A 122 18.04 2.02 4.46
N THR A 123 16.74 1.97 4.79
CA THR A 123 15.69 2.03 3.77
C THR A 123 15.13 3.42 3.55
N SER A 124 14.99 4.22 4.62
CA SER A 124 14.16 5.44 4.61
C SER A 124 14.96 6.72 4.81
N LEU A 125 16.08 6.70 5.52
CA LEU A 125 16.92 7.91 5.65
C LEU A 125 17.40 8.47 4.28
N PRO A 126 17.77 7.65 3.28
CA PRO A 126 18.17 8.16 1.97
C PRO A 126 17.08 9.00 1.30
N SER A 127 15.81 8.74 1.62
CA SER A 127 14.68 9.48 1.06
C SER A 127 14.63 10.94 1.46
N VAL A 128 15.34 11.33 2.52
CA VAL A 128 15.43 12.72 2.96
C VAL A 128 16.85 13.26 2.86
N VAL A 129 17.89 12.42 2.78
CA VAL A 129 19.28 12.89 2.68
C VAL A 129 19.76 13.02 1.23
N ASN A 130 19.43 12.05 0.36
CA ASN A 130 19.92 12.01 -1.02
C ASN A 130 19.02 12.75 -2.02
N VAL A 131 18.29 13.78 -1.56
CA VAL A 131 17.21 14.40 -2.35
C VAL A 131 17.42 15.90 -2.57
N TYR A 132 18.63 16.38 -2.31
CA TYR A 132 19.00 17.78 -2.43
C TYR A 132 20.01 18.03 -3.56
N LYS A 133 19.92 19.21 -4.18
CA LYS A 133 20.89 19.73 -5.14
C LYS A 133 21.40 21.08 -4.65
N PHE A 134 22.59 21.07 -4.05
CA PHE A 134 23.15 22.25 -3.37
C PHE A 134 23.72 23.30 -4.34
N ARG A 135 24.18 22.88 -5.52
CA ARG A 135 24.88 23.74 -6.50
C ARG A 135 24.00 24.10 -7.69
N CYS A 136 22.74 24.48 -7.44
CA CYS A 136 21.80 24.91 -8.47
C CYS A 136 21.11 26.22 -8.03
N PRO A 137 21.43 27.38 -8.64
CA PRO A 137 20.75 28.63 -8.35
C PRO A 137 19.23 28.50 -8.57
N GLY A 138 18.42 29.03 -7.66
CA GLY A 138 16.96 28.98 -7.77
C GLY A 138 16.31 27.68 -7.23
N TRP A 139 17.10 26.64 -6.91
CA TRP A 139 16.54 25.34 -6.52
C TRP A 139 15.78 25.36 -5.19
N TRP A 140 16.21 26.18 -4.22
CA TRP A 140 15.50 26.29 -2.94
C TRP A 140 14.15 27.00 -3.06
N GLN A 141 14.02 27.92 -4.02
CA GLN A 141 12.75 28.56 -4.35
C GLN A 141 11.83 27.62 -5.13
N GLN A 142 12.37 26.88 -6.10
CA GLN A 142 11.62 25.95 -6.93
C GLN A 142 12.42 24.66 -7.17
N PRO A 143 12.30 23.65 -6.27
CA PRO A 143 13.08 22.42 -6.35
C PRO A 143 12.79 21.58 -7.60
N SER A 144 11.63 21.79 -8.22
CA SER A 144 11.19 21.12 -9.43
C SER A 144 11.99 21.52 -10.68
N ILE A 145 12.81 22.57 -10.63
CA ILE A 145 13.70 22.98 -11.74
C ILE A 145 14.74 21.88 -12.05
N ASN A 146 15.18 21.13 -11.04
CA ASN A 146 16.17 20.08 -11.24
C ASN A 146 15.96 18.90 -10.27
N THR A 147 15.80 17.70 -10.82
CA THR A 147 15.54 16.45 -10.09
C THR A 147 16.77 15.54 -9.99
N GLU A 148 17.95 16.01 -10.40
CA GLU A 148 19.22 15.31 -10.22
C GLU A 148 19.82 15.64 -8.85
N TYR A 149 19.78 14.68 -7.93
CA TYR A 149 20.25 14.87 -6.57
C TYR A 149 21.70 14.47 -6.36
N VAL A 150 22.28 15.00 -5.29
CA VAL A 150 23.58 14.56 -4.80
C VAL A 150 23.39 13.34 -3.90
N LYS A 151 24.05 12.24 -4.25
CA LYS A 151 24.10 11.05 -3.41
C LYS A 151 25.10 11.25 -2.27
N LEU A 152 24.62 11.26 -1.03
CA LEU A 152 25.45 11.44 0.18
C LEU A 152 25.61 10.12 0.94
N ILE A 153 24.56 9.29 1.00
CA ILE A 153 24.56 7.99 1.70
C ILE A 153 24.13 6.84 0.78
N PRO A 154 24.37 5.57 1.12
CA PRO A 154 23.88 4.43 0.36
C PRO A 154 22.33 4.39 0.32
N ASP A 155 21.77 4.07 -0.85
CA ASP A 155 20.32 4.07 -1.13
C ASP A 155 19.83 2.76 -1.76
N LYS A 156 20.73 1.80 -2.02
CA LYS A 156 20.40 0.54 -2.71
C LYS A 156 19.44 -0.36 -1.93
N TRP A 157 19.32 -0.14 -0.62
CA TRP A 157 18.44 -0.91 0.26
C TRP A 157 17.04 -0.29 0.42
N SER A 158 16.75 0.87 -0.17
CA SER A 158 15.43 1.49 -0.05
C SER A 158 14.27 0.62 -0.56
N THR A 159 14.52 -0.30 -1.50
CA THR A 159 13.51 -1.20 -2.05
C THR A 159 13.12 -2.35 -1.11
N ILE A 160 13.90 -2.66 -0.06
CA ILE A 160 13.55 -3.68 0.94
C ILE A 160 12.64 -3.14 2.07
N TYR A 161 12.05 -1.96 1.88
CA TYR A 161 11.08 -1.36 2.80
C TYR A 161 9.92 -2.29 3.24
N PRO A 162 9.46 -3.31 2.46
CA PRO A 162 8.44 -4.23 2.97
C PRO A 162 8.90 -5.01 4.20
N ILE A 163 10.19 -5.36 4.26
CA ILE A 163 10.79 -6.05 5.41
C ILE A 163 10.91 -5.08 6.60
N MET A 164 11.27 -3.82 6.35
CA MET A 164 11.28 -2.78 7.40
C MET A 164 9.90 -2.66 8.05
N TYR A 165 8.83 -2.52 7.26
CA TYR A 165 7.47 -2.42 7.79
C TYR A 165 7.03 -3.69 8.51
N PHE A 166 7.42 -4.87 8.03
CA PHE A 166 7.18 -6.12 8.75
C PHE A 166 7.78 -6.05 10.16
N PHE A 167 9.06 -5.70 10.31
CA PHE A 167 9.69 -5.61 11.63
C PHE A 167 9.12 -4.50 12.51
N ILE A 168 8.73 -3.35 11.94
CA ILE A 168 7.99 -2.31 12.66
C ILE A 168 6.68 -2.88 13.22
N GLY A 169 5.94 -3.64 12.42
CA GLY A 169 4.72 -4.33 12.86
C GLY A 169 4.96 -5.32 14.00
N CYS A 170 6.03 -6.11 13.91
CA CYS A 170 6.45 -7.01 14.99
C CYS A 170 6.78 -6.25 16.28
N TYR A 171 7.49 -5.12 16.16
CA TYR A 171 7.84 -4.26 17.28
C TYR A 171 6.60 -3.68 17.97
N LEU A 172 5.65 -3.14 17.20
CA LEU A 172 4.42 -2.54 17.74
C LEU A 172 3.50 -3.57 18.40
N ARG A 173 3.59 -4.85 18.02
CA ARG A 173 2.91 -5.95 18.71
C ARG A 173 3.39 -6.14 20.15
N GLU A 174 4.70 -6.00 20.38
CA GLU A 174 5.30 -6.26 21.69
C GLU A 174 5.43 -5.01 22.56
N TYR A 175 5.72 -3.86 21.96
CA TYR A 175 6.19 -2.67 22.67
C TYR A 175 5.45 -1.38 22.32
N LYS A 176 4.13 -1.46 22.01
CA LYS A 176 3.22 -0.33 21.70
C LYS A 176 3.72 1.04 22.14
N LEU A 177 3.56 2.07 21.31
CA LEU A 177 4.11 3.38 21.62
C LEU A 177 3.42 3.99 22.84
N GLN A 178 4.23 4.51 23.76
CA GLN A 178 3.78 5.15 25.02
C GLN A 178 3.31 6.60 24.80
N ILE A 179 2.55 6.84 23.71
CA ILE A 179 2.00 8.13 23.34
C ILE A 179 0.50 8.16 23.70
N LYS A 180 0.00 9.22 24.34
CA LYS A 180 -1.44 9.34 24.63
C LYS A 180 -2.24 9.50 23.33
N LYS A 181 -3.48 8.98 23.27
CA LYS A 181 -4.32 9.05 22.05
C LYS A 181 -4.46 10.47 21.47
N LYS A 182 -4.74 11.47 22.33
CA LYS A 182 -4.84 12.88 21.90
C LYS A 182 -3.53 13.40 21.29
N SER A 183 -2.40 13.07 21.92
CA SER A 183 -1.06 13.43 21.43
C SER A 183 -0.73 12.71 20.12
N SER A 184 -1.13 11.44 19.95
CA SER A 184 -0.99 10.72 18.68
C SER A 184 -1.74 11.42 17.56
N VAL A 185 -2.99 11.83 17.78
CA VAL A 185 -3.79 12.57 16.77
C VAL A 185 -3.11 13.89 16.40
N LEU A 186 -2.65 14.66 17.38
CA LEU A 186 -1.94 15.93 17.11
C LEU A 186 -0.65 15.70 16.30
N LEU A 187 0.14 14.68 16.67
CA LEU A 187 1.36 14.34 15.95
C LEU A 187 1.08 13.89 14.51
N ILE A 188 0.02 13.09 14.28
CA ILE A 188 -0.39 12.68 12.94
C ILE A 188 -0.71 13.90 12.08
N ILE A 189 -1.51 14.84 12.60
CA ILE A 189 -1.87 16.07 11.88
C ILE A 189 -0.61 16.90 11.59
N LEU A 190 0.27 17.07 12.57
CA LEU A 190 1.51 17.84 12.40
C LEU A 190 2.42 17.21 11.34
N VAL A 191 2.63 15.89 11.41
CA VAL A 191 3.46 15.16 10.44
C VAL A 191 2.86 15.22 9.05
N ASP A 192 1.54 15.10 8.90
CA ASP A 192 0.87 15.20 7.60
C ASP A 192 0.97 16.63 7.01
N ILE A 193 0.84 17.67 7.84
CA ILE A 193 1.08 19.06 7.41
C ILE A 193 2.53 19.24 6.95
N VAL A 194 3.50 18.78 7.72
CA VAL A 194 4.92 18.87 7.35
C VAL A 194 5.19 18.10 6.06
N PHE A 195 4.68 16.89 5.94
CA PHE A 195 4.87 16.05 4.76
C PHE A 195 4.17 16.63 3.52
N GLY A 196 2.95 17.11 3.66
CA GLY A 196 2.19 17.76 2.59
C GLY A 196 2.82 19.09 2.15
N THR A 197 3.27 19.92 3.10
CA THR A 197 4.02 21.16 2.82
C THR A 197 5.31 20.87 2.10
N TYR A 198 6.09 19.92 2.61
CA TYR A 198 7.33 19.50 1.97
C TYR A 198 7.05 19.01 0.54
N THR A 199 6.09 18.12 0.35
CA THR A 199 5.75 17.57 -0.98
C THR A 199 5.23 18.63 -1.95
N TYR A 200 4.43 19.58 -1.46
CA TYR A 200 3.93 20.71 -2.25
C TYR A 200 5.07 21.63 -2.67
N TRP A 201 5.96 22.01 -1.73
CA TRP A 201 7.16 22.80 -2.03
C TRP A 201 8.05 22.10 -3.05
N ARG A 202 8.29 20.79 -2.90
CA ARG A 202 9.07 19.98 -3.86
C ARG A 202 8.52 19.98 -5.28
N SER A 203 7.21 20.17 -5.42
CA SER A 203 6.51 20.14 -6.71
C SER A 203 5.98 21.53 -7.10
N TYR A 204 6.48 22.61 -6.46
CA TYR A 204 5.92 23.95 -6.61
C TYR A 204 5.92 24.38 -8.08
N ASN A 205 4.80 24.95 -8.52
CA ASN A 205 4.53 25.39 -9.88
C ASN A 205 4.71 24.33 -10.99
N THR A 206 4.61 23.04 -10.65
CA THR A 206 4.68 21.96 -11.64
C THR A 206 3.65 20.85 -11.33
N LYS A 207 3.63 19.80 -12.17
CA LYS A 207 2.92 18.57 -11.83
C LYS A 207 3.57 17.93 -10.59
N LEU A 208 2.80 17.15 -9.84
CA LEU A 208 3.34 16.43 -8.69
C LEU A 208 4.52 15.54 -9.12
N VAL A 209 5.69 15.78 -8.53
CA VAL A 209 6.90 15.00 -8.80
C VAL A 209 6.92 13.78 -7.88
N GLU A 210 6.90 12.57 -8.45
CA GLU A 210 7.10 11.35 -7.68
C GLU A 210 8.58 11.08 -7.45
N SER A 211 8.96 10.84 -6.20
CA SER A 211 10.37 10.74 -5.83
C SER A 211 10.56 10.06 -4.47
N PRO A 212 11.80 9.76 -4.05
CA PRO A 212 12.07 9.05 -2.81
C PRO A 212 11.36 9.64 -1.57
N TRP A 213 11.32 10.97 -1.44
CA TRP A 213 10.75 11.65 -0.28
C TRP A 213 9.22 11.59 -0.17
N ASN A 214 8.50 11.17 -1.21
CA ASN A 214 7.04 11.02 -1.17
C ASN A 214 6.54 9.63 -1.60
N GLY A 215 7.46 8.66 -1.63
CA GLY A 215 7.19 7.25 -1.89
C GLY A 215 6.85 6.45 -0.63
N TYR A 216 6.61 5.14 -0.83
CA TYR A 216 6.24 4.22 0.26
C TYR A 216 7.35 4.02 1.30
N TYR A 217 8.62 4.14 0.92
CA TYR A 217 9.74 4.04 1.84
C TYR A 217 10.20 5.38 2.40
N SER A 218 9.51 6.49 2.07
CA SER A 218 9.87 7.81 2.57
C SER A 218 9.84 7.84 4.10
N LEU A 219 10.81 8.50 4.72
CA LEU A 219 10.83 8.70 6.16
C LEU A 219 9.54 9.35 6.68
N PHE A 220 8.96 10.30 5.95
CA PHE A 220 7.68 10.91 6.31
C PHE A 220 6.54 9.88 6.30
N THR A 221 6.46 9.07 5.24
CA THR A 221 5.47 7.99 5.12
C THR A 221 5.63 6.95 6.25
N VAL A 222 6.87 6.60 6.61
CA VAL A 222 7.16 5.67 7.72
C VAL A 222 6.66 6.20 9.05
N ILE A 223 7.03 7.44 9.39
CA ILE A 223 6.63 8.06 10.67
C ILE A 223 5.10 8.17 10.74
N LEU A 224 4.46 8.66 9.69
CA LEU A 224 3.01 8.82 9.64
C LEU A 224 2.30 7.46 9.77
N ALA A 225 2.78 6.44 9.04
CA ALA A 225 2.21 5.10 9.12
C ALA A 225 2.33 4.50 10.52
N ILE A 226 3.50 4.61 11.17
CA ILE A 226 3.72 4.13 12.54
C ILE A 226 2.73 4.77 13.52
N LEU A 227 2.58 6.10 13.46
CA LEU A 227 1.68 6.84 14.34
C LEU A 227 0.22 6.45 14.13
N VAL A 228 -0.21 6.34 12.87
CA VAL A 228 -1.58 5.92 12.53
C VAL A 228 -1.83 4.49 12.96
N PHE A 229 -0.91 3.57 12.70
CA PHE A 229 -1.05 2.16 13.10
C PHE A 229 -1.17 2.03 14.62
N ASP A 230 -0.30 2.69 15.38
CA ASP A 230 -0.32 2.69 16.84
C ASP A 230 -1.61 3.35 17.40
N LEU A 231 -2.10 4.43 16.77
CA LEU A 231 -3.39 5.02 17.12
C LEU A 231 -4.54 4.03 16.90
N LEU A 232 -4.56 3.29 15.78
CA LEU A 232 -5.57 2.27 15.50
C LEU A 232 -5.57 1.18 16.58
N LEU A 233 -4.40 0.71 17.01
CA LEU A 233 -4.27 -0.29 18.08
C LEU A 233 -4.80 0.17 19.44
N LYS A 234 -4.99 1.48 19.64
CA LYS A 234 -5.50 2.06 20.89
C LYS A 234 -7.01 2.17 20.93
N PHE A 235 -7.72 1.92 19.83
CA PHE A 235 -9.19 1.89 19.86
C PHE A 235 -9.70 0.62 20.53
N ASP A 236 -10.78 0.79 21.29
CA ASP A 236 -11.49 -0.33 21.90
C ASP A 236 -12.56 -0.83 20.93
N TYR A 237 -12.26 -1.95 20.28
CA TYR A 237 -13.16 -2.58 19.31
C TYR A 237 -14.22 -3.47 19.97
N SER A 238 -14.17 -3.70 21.29
CA SER A 238 -15.13 -4.57 21.99
C SER A 238 -16.55 -3.99 21.95
N LYS A 239 -16.66 -2.66 21.95
CA LYS A 239 -17.93 -1.90 21.91
C LYS A 239 -18.59 -1.83 20.54
N MET A 240 -17.97 -2.40 19.51
CA MET A 240 -18.49 -2.37 18.14
C MET A 240 -19.63 -3.38 17.98
N SER A 241 -20.75 -2.95 17.38
CA SER A 241 -21.91 -3.83 17.16
C SER A 241 -21.60 -4.98 16.19
N ASP A 242 -22.31 -6.10 16.32
CA ASP A 242 -22.08 -7.28 15.48
C ASP A 242 -22.39 -7.03 14.01
N ARG A 243 -23.34 -6.13 13.71
CA ARG A 243 -23.61 -5.67 12.34
C ARG A 243 -22.36 -5.00 11.74
N ILE A 244 -21.74 -4.07 12.47
CA ILE A 244 -20.54 -3.36 11.99
C ILE A 244 -19.36 -4.34 11.86
N LYS A 245 -19.15 -5.24 12.83
CA LYS A 245 -18.15 -6.32 12.72
C LYS A 245 -18.37 -7.18 11.47
N GLY A 246 -19.63 -7.53 11.17
CA GLY A 246 -20.01 -8.27 9.98
C GLY A 246 -19.64 -7.54 8.69
N ILE A 247 -19.91 -6.24 8.60
CA ILE A 247 -19.53 -5.39 7.46
C ILE A 247 -18.00 -5.37 7.29
N PHE A 248 -17.25 -5.10 8.36
CA PHE A 248 -15.78 -5.10 8.27
C PHE A 248 -15.23 -6.46 7.85
N LYS A 249 -15.77 -7.56 8.39
CA LYS A 249 -15.38 -8.92 8.00
C LYS A 249 -15.65 -9.16 6.51
N PHE A 250 -16.82 -8.79 6.02
CA PHE A 250 -17.17 -8.90 4.60
C PHE A 250 -16.23 -8.09 3.71
N VAL A 251 -16.08 -6.79 3.98
CA VAL A 251 -15.21 -5.90 3.19
C VAL A 251 -13.75 -6.35 3.23
N SER A 252 -13.25 -6.75 4.41
CA SER A 252 -11.87 -7.25 4.54
C SER A 252 -11.60 -8.49 3.69
N GLY A 253 -12.61 -9.37 3.53
CA GLY A 253 -12.52 -10.56 2.68
C GLY A 253 -12.46 -10.26 1.17
N LEU A 254 -12.92 -9.07 0.76
CA LEU A 254 -12.92 -8.59 -0.63
C LEU A 254 -11.80 -7.58 -0.91
N CYS A 255 -11.15 -7.04 0.12
CA CYS A 255 -10.23 -5.90 0.04
C CYS A 255 -9.14 -6.06 -1.04
N LEU A 256 -8.54 -7.25 -1.18
CA LEU A 256 -7.54 -7.52 -2.22
C LEU A 256 -8.12 -7.37 -3.64
N GLY A 257 -9.29 -7.96 -3.88
CA GLY A 257 -9.93 -7.87 -5.19
C GLY A 257 -10.38 -6.44 -5.49
N ILE A 258 -10.96 -5.73 -4.50
CA ILE A 258 -11.31 -4.30 -4.59
C ILE A 258 -10.11 -3.49 -5.05
N TYR A 259 -8.97 -3.65 -4.38
CA TYR A 259 -7.76 -2.93 -4.71
C TYR A 259 -7.31 -3.20 -6.15
N LEU A 260 -7.24 -4.47 -6.57
CA LEU A 260 -6.76 -4.83 -7.90
C LEU A 260 -7.63 -4.32 -9.05
N VAL A 261 -8.96 -4.43 -8.92
CA VAL A 261 -9.88 -4.05 -10.00
C VAL A 261 -10.29 -2.58 -9.97
N SER A 262 -9.95 -1.84 -8.90
CA SER A 262 -10.31 -0.42 -8.77
C SER A 262 -9.83 0.44 -9.94
N SER A 263 -8.74 0.05 -10.59
CA SER A 263 -8.21 0.77 -11.76
C SER A 263 -9.17 0.84 -12.95
N ILE A 264 -10.06 -0.14 -13.10
CA ILE A 264 -11.13 -0.14 -14.11
C ILE A 264 -12.06 1.05 -13.86
N PHE A 265 -12.57 1.13 -12.64
CA PHE A 265 -13.54 2.16 -12.26
C PHE A 265 -12.89 3.54 -12.10
N ASP A 266 -11.63 3.59 -11.68
CA ASP A 266 -10.84 4.82 -11.74
C ASP A 266 -10.80 5.35 -13.17
N ASN A 267 -10.45 4.51 -14.15
CA ASN A 267 -10.38 4.92 -15.55
C ASN A 267 -11.74 5.40 -16.06
N MET A 268 -12.81 4.65 -15.81
CA MET A 268 -14.16 5.01 -16.26
C MET A 268 -14.62 6.34 -15.66
N PHE A 269 -14.59 6.48 -14.34
CA PHE A 269 -15.20 7.63 -13.67
C PHE A 269 -14.31 8.87 -13.75
N TYR A 270 -13.00 8.76 -13.50
CA TYR A 270 -12.13 9.94 -13.55
C TYR A 270 -11.98 10.49 -14.96
N THR A 271 -12.12 9.67 -16.02
CA THR A 271 -12.16 10.19 -17.39
C THR A 271 -13.36 11.12 -17.60
N ILE A 272 -14.54 10.72 -17.13
CA ILE A 272 -15.75 11.56 -17.19
C ILE A 272 -15.55 12.86 -16.40
N LEU A 273 -15.04 12.78 -15.17
CA LEU A 273 -14.79 13.96 -14.35
C LEU A 273 -13.77 14.90 -14.99
N ASN A 274 -12.66 14.36 -15.48
CA ASN A 274 -11.58 15.14 -16.08
C ASN A 274 -12.01 15.86 -17.36
N ASN A 275 -12.94 15.26 -18.13
CA ASN A 275 -13.51 15.86 -19.33
C ASN A 275 -14.50 16.99 -18.99
N LYS A 276 -15.27 16.85 -17.89
CA LYS A 276 -16.26 17.85 -17.47
C LYS A 276 -15.65 19.02 -16.70
N ILE A 277 -14.60 18.78 -15.92
CA ILE A 277 -13.98 19.75 -15.03
C ILE A 277 -12.52 19.97 -15.46
N SER A 278 -12.29 21.00 -16.26
CA SER A 278 -10.97 21.36 -16.77
C SER A 278 -10.04 21.88 -15.67
N TYR A 279 -10.56 22.70 -14.75
CA TYR A 279 -9.79 23.27 -13.65
C TYR A 279 -9.58 22.25 -12.51
N VAL A 280 -8.33 21.79 -12.35
CA VAL A 280 -7.96 20.68 -11.44
C VAL A 280 -8.43 20.89 -9.99
N PRO A 281 -8.30 22.07 -9.36
CA PRO A 281 -8.72 22.26 -7.98
C PRO A 281 -10.20 21.97 -7.71
N HIS A 282 -11.10 22.28 -8.66
CA HIS A 282 -12.54 22.00 -8.50
C HIS A 282 -12.85 20.50 -8.51
N ARG A 283 -11.94 19.66 -9.02
CA ARG A 283 -12.12 18.19 -8.96
C ARG A 283 -12.11 17.66 -7.53
N LEU A 284 -11.53 18.39 -6.58
CA LEU A 284 -11.51 17.99 -5.16
C LEU A 284 -12.92 17.95 -4.56
N GLU A 285 -13.85 18.80 -5.01
CA GLU A 285 -15.23 18.84 -4.53
C GLU A 285 -15.96 17.52 -4.78
N TYR A 286 -15.58 16.82 -5.84
CA TYR A 286 -16.16 15.54 -6.23
C TYR A 286 -15.57 14.35 -5.48
N ILE A 287 -14.60 14.52 -4.57
CA ILE A 287 -13.95 13.41 -3.86
C ILE A 287 -14.96 12.53 -3.10
N PHE A 288 -15.98 13.14 -2.49
CA PHE A 288 -17.03 12.46 -1.74
C PHE A 288 -18.03 11.70 -2.62
N ILE A 289 -17.99 11.91 -3.94
CA ILE A 289 -18.78 11.17 -4.91
C ILE A 289 -17.92 10.09 -5.56
N MET A 290 -16.74 10.49 -6.06
CA MET A 290 -15.85 9.63 -6.83
C MET A 290 -15.31 8.47 -6.02
N VAL A 291 -14.83 8.73 -4.79
CA VAL A 291 -14.21 7.68 -3.96
C VAL A 291 -15.23 6.61 -3.56
N PRO A 292 -16.41 6.94 -3.01
CA PRO A 292 -17.43 5.93 -2.73
C PRO A 292 -17.91 5.18 -3.97
N LEU A 293 -18.07 5.86 -5.11
CA LEU A 293 -18.51 5.24 -6.35
C LEU A 293 -17.49 4.21 -6.85
N VAL A 294 -16.21 4.58 -6.96
CA VAL A 294 -15.13 3.64 -7.30
C VAL A 294 -15.10 2.47 -6.33
N PHE A 295 -15.19 2.74 -5.02
CA PHE A 295 -15.15 1.71 -3.99
C PHE A 295 -16.30 0.70 -4.10
N ILE A 296 -17.55 1.18 -4.26
CA ILE A 296 -18.75 0.32 -4.34
C ILE A 296 -18.71 -0.53 -5.60
N CYS A 297 -18.38 0.05 -6.76
CA CYS A 297 -18.28 -0.71 -8.01
C CYS A 297 -17.15 -1.75 -7.95
N SER A 298 -16.00 -1.37 -7.39
CA SER A 298 -14.86 -2.28 -7.17
C SER A 298 -15.22 -3.42 -6.21
N MET A 299 -16.00 -3.14 -5.17
CA MET A 299 -16.51 -4.13 -4.23
C MET A 299 -17.48 -5.10 -4.91
N GLY A 300 -18.38 -4.61 -5.76
CA GLY A 300 -19.27 -5.44 -6.56
C GLY A 300 -18.51 -6.43 -7.45
N LEU A 301 -17.53 -5.93 -8.22
CA LEU A 301 -16.72 -6.79 -9.09
C LEU A 301 -15.83 -7.76 -8.27
N SER A 302 -15.25 -7.29 -7.17
CA SER A 302 -14.48 -8.14 -6.27
C SER A 302 -15.33 -9.24 -5.63
N PHE A 303 -16.60 -8.97 -5.34
CA PHE A 303 -17.53 -9.97 -4.84
C PHE A 303 -17.76 -11.08 -5.86
N ILE A 304 -17.99 -10.71 -7.13
CA ILE A 304 -18.10 -11.67 -8.25
C ILE A 304 -16.84 -12.53 -8.36
N ILE A 305 -15.65 -11.93 -8.34
CA ILE A 305 -14.37 -12.65 -8.36
C ILE A 305 -14.27 -13.65 -7.20
N ASN A 306 -14.66 -13.25 -5.98
CA ASN A 306 -14.60 -14.12 -4.81
C ASN A 306 -15.64 -15.27 -4.90
N CYS A 307 -16.80 -15.05 -5.52
CA CYS A 307 -17.77 -16.10 -5.83
C CYS A 307 -17.20 -17.13 -6.81
N ILE A 308 -16.54 -16.68 -7.89
CA ILE A 308 -15.85 -17.55 -8.86
C ILE A 308 -14.77 -18.37 -8.15
N TYR A 309 -13.93 -17.73 -7.34
CA TYR A 309 -12.91 -18.40 -6.53
C TYR A 309 -13.51 -19.50 -5.64
N ASN A 310 -14.58 -19.21 -4.92
CA ASN A 310 -15.22 -20.19 -4.04
C ASN A 310 -15.82 -21.37 -4.82
N GLY A 311 -16.36 -21.13 -6.02
CA GLY A 311 -16.82 -22.18 -6.93
C GLY A 311 -15.69 -23.11 -7.36
N LEU A 312 -14.58 -22.54 -7.83
CA LEU A 312 -13.38 -23.29 -8.22
C LEU A 312 -12.82 -24.10 -7.05
N TYR A 313 -12.72 -23.48 -5.87
CA TYR A 313 -12.20 -24.14 -4.67
C TYR A 313 -13.05 -25.36 -4.26
N LYS A 314 -14.38 -25.23 -4.26
CA LYS A 314 -15.29 -26.34 -3.98
C LYS A 314 -15.18 -27.47 -5.01
N GLY A 315 -15.02 -27.13 -6.30
CA GLY A 315 -14.81 -28.11 -7.36
C GLY A 315 -13.52 -28.92 -7.16
N CYS A 316 -12.42 -28.26 -6.81
CA CYS A 316 -11.15 -28.94 -6.53
C CYS A 316 -11.22 -29.87 -5.31
N LEU A 317 -12.00 -29.54 -4.29
CA LEU A 317 -12.20 -30.42 -3.12
C LEU A 317 -12.96 -31.69 -3.52
N LYS A 318 -14.06 -31.57 -4.27
CA LYS A 318 -14.83 -32.74 -4.76
C LYS A 318 -13.99 -33.69 -5.62
N ILE A 319 -13.09 -33.17 -6.46
CA ILE A 319 -12.20 -34.00 -7.30
C ILE A 319 -11.19 -34.78 -6.44
N LYS A 320 -10.78 -34.25 -5.28
CA LYS A 320 -9.90 -34.95 -4.34
C LYS A 320 -10.61 -36.03 -3.53
N GLU A 321 -11.91 -35.88 -3.30
CA GLU A 321 -12.73 -36.89 -2.60
C GLU A 321 -13.11 -38.07 -3.51
N LEU A 322 -13.01 -37.89 -4.84
CA LEU A 322 -13.26 -38.93 -5.85
C LEU A 322 -12.01 -39.75 -6.23
N LYS A 323 -10.85 -39.46 -5.64
CA LYS A 323 -9.58 -40.16 -5.87
C LYS A 323 -9.11 -40.85 -4.61
#